data_AF-A0A164YNI5-F1
#
_entry.id   AF-A0A164YNI5-F1
#
_cell.length_a   1.000
_cell.length_b   1.000
_cell.length_c   1.000
_cell.angle_alpha   90.00
_cell.angle_beta   90.00
_cell.angle_gamma   90.00
#
_symmetry.space_group_name_H-M   'P 1'
#
loop_
_entity.id
_entity.type
_entity.pdbx_description
1 polymer ?
#
loop_
_entity_poly.entity_id
_entity_poly.type
_entity_poly.pdbx_seq_one_letter_code
_entity_poly.pdbx_strand_id
1 'polypeptide(L)'
;VLLLTAHPDDEVMFFSPTIFELLARNITVISLCLSTGNADGLGEIRRNELSHSLDVLGIGAANGIVLDHPQLQDNISLAWHPEIIASVLLQPVLSYNINAILTFDSYGVSGHPNHASLPAGASHLLRNMTMDKRPSLYSLRSMSRLAKFTGPMSIVTGGLFPPIILSSYSTTTTVTRYLTSLKAMAQHRSQLVWFRYLYVLFSRYMFVNEWNEV
;
A
#
# COMPACT_ATOMS: atom_id res chain seq x y z
N VAL A 1 -12.81 2.52 -1.50
CA VAL A 1 -11.61 2.50 -0.61
C VAL A 1 -10.45 3.11 -1.38
N LEU A 2 -9.65 3.96 -0.74
CA LEU A 2 -8.43 4.51 -1.33
C LEU A 2 -7.22 3.75 -0.76
N LEU A 3 -6.42 3.15 -1.63
CA LEU A 3 -5.11 2.62 -1.29
C LEU A 3 -4.06 3.72 -1.54
N LEU A 4 -3.46 4.22 -0.47
CA LEU A 4 -2.48 5.30 -0.50
C LEU A 4 -1.07 4.73 -0.31
N THR A 5 -0.26 4.78 -1.37
CA THR A 5 1.13 4.29 -1.41
C THR A 5 2.12 5.40 -1.75
N ALA A 6 3.41 5.17 -1.49
CA ALA A 6 4.44 6.14 -1.81
C ALA A 6 5.01 5.93 -3.21
N HIS A 7 5.29 4.68 -3.57
CA HIS A 7 6.00 4.34 -4.79
C HIS A 7 5.29 3.25 -5.61
N PRO A 8 5.54 3.20 -6.93
CA PRO A 8 5.20 2.03 -7.75
C PRO A 8 5.83 0.77 -7.17
N ASP A 9 5.12 -0.35 -7.16
CA ASP A 9 5.44 -1.66 -6.55
C ASP A 9 4.91 -1.88 -5.13
N ASP A 10 4.67 -0.80 -4.38
CA ASP A 10 4.13 -0.88 -3.02
C ASP A 10 2.80 -1.65 -2.99
N GLU A 11 1.94 -1.44 -4.00
CA GLU A 11 0.58 -2.01 -4.06
C GLU A 11 0.59 -3.53 -4.06
N VAL A 12 1.52 -4.14 -4.80
CA VAL A 12 1.63 -5.59 -4.90
C VAL A 12 2.47 -6.17 -3.77
N MET A 13 3.53 -5.47 -3.39
CA MET A 13 4.49 -5.92 -2.38
C MET A 13 3.94 -5.95 -0.96
N PHE A 14 3.01 -5.06 -0.65
CA PHE A 14 2.52 -4.90 0.71
C PHE A 14 1.01 -5.14 0.83
N PHE A 15 0.23 -4.88 -0.21
CA PHE A 15 -1.23 -4.79 -0.08
C PHE A 15 -2.01 -5.82 -0.92
N SER A 16 -1.35 -6.68 -1.70
CA SER A 16 -2.06 -7.61 -2.58
C SER A 16 -3.09 -8.52 -1.88
N PRO A 17 -2.85 -9.08 -0.66
CA PRO A 17 -3.89 -9.81 0.05
C PRO A 17 -5.14 -8.97 0.31
N THR A 18 -4.96 -7.74 0.79
CA THR A 18 -6.08 -6.82 1.07
C THR A 18 -6.82 -6.41 -0.18
N ILE A 19 -6.10 -6.10 -1.27
CA ILE A 19 -6.71 -5.74 -2.55
C ILE A 19 -7.66 -6.85 -3.01
N PHE A 20 -7.21 -8.11 -3.03
CA PHE A 20 -8.07 -9.21 -3.47
C PHE A 20 -9.29 -9.44 -2.58
N GLU A 21 -9.17 -9.18 -1.28
CA GLU A 21 -10.30 -9.33 -0.35
C GLU A 21 -11.35 -8.23 -0.55
N LEU A 22 -10.90 -6.98 -0.77
CA LEU A 22 -11.80 -5.88 -1.09
C LEU A 22 -12.54 -6.14 -2.42
N LEU A 23 -11.81 -6.54 -3.46
CA LEU A 23 -12.40 -6.83 -4.77
C LEU A 23 -13.38 -8.02 -4.71
N ALA A 24 -13.07 -9.08 -3.95
CA ALA A 24 -13.97 -10.21 -3.76
C ALA A 24 -15.29 -9.84 -3.05
N ARG A 25 -15.29 -8.74 -2.28
CA ARG A 25 -16.47 -8.17 -1.64
C ARG A 25 -17.16 -7.10 -2.50
N ASN A 26 -16.78 -6.97 -3.77
CA ASN A 26 -17.24 -5.94 -4.70
C ASN A 26 -17.00 -4.51 -4.19
N ILE A 27 -15.93 -4.30 -3.42
CA ILE A 27 -15.54 -2.97 -2.95
C ILE A 27 -14.62 -2.34 -3.99
N THR A 28 -15.00 -1.16 -4.50
CA THR A 28 -14.15 -0.38 -5.41
C THR A 28 -12.89 0.11 -4.69
N VAL A 29 -11.74 -0.13 -5.30
CA VAL A 29 -10.43 0.33 -4.84
C VAL A 29 -9.90 1.37 -5.80
N ILE A 30 -9.51 2.54 -5.28
CA ILE A 30 -8.77 3.56 -6.01
C ILE A 30 -7.32 3.51 -5.50
N SER A 31 -6.34 3.43 -6.41
CA SER A 31 -4.92 3.42 -6.05
C SER A 31 -4.35 4.82 -6.25
N LEU A 32 -3.80 5.42 -5.19
CA LEU A 32 -3.11 6.71 -5.25
C LEU A 32 -1.66 6.53 -4.80
N CYS A 33 -0.74 6.68 -5.75
CA CYS A 33 0.69 6.62 -5.54
C CYS A 33 1.27 8.04 -5.55
N LEU A 34 1.90 8.47 -4.46
CA LEU A 34 2.31 9.88 -4.28
C LEU A 34 3.59 10.28 -5.02
N SER A 35 4.36 9.32 -5.51
CA SER A 35 5.55 9.54 -6.31
C SER A 35 5.60 8.58 -7.49
N THR A 36 6.37 8.92 -8.52
CA THR A 36 6.71 8.03 -9.62
C THR A 36 7.87 7.09 -9.28
N GLY A 37 8.50 7.25 -8.10
CA GLY A 37 9.69 6.47 -7.74
C GLY A 37 10.88 6.83 -8.63
N ASN A 38 11.05 8.10 -9.00
CA ASN A 38 12.02 8.52 -10.01
C ASN A 38 13.46 8.71 -9.51
N ALA A 39 13.83 8.17 -8.34
CA ALA A 39 15.17 8.32 -7.78
C ALA A 39 16.28 7.84 -8.74
N ASP A 40 15.99 6.82 -9.56
CA ASP A 40 16.89 6.24 -10.55
C ASP A 40 16.68 6.81 -11.98
N GLY A 41 15.83 7.82 -12.16
CA GLY A 41 15.46 8.35 -13.49
C GLY A 41 14.48 7.47 -14.29
N LEU A 42 13.80 6.52 -13.62
CA LEU A 42 12.92 5.53 -14.23
C LEU A 42 11.41 5.79 -14.01
N GLY A 43 11.03 7.00 -13.58
CA GLY A 43 9.69 7.32 -13.09
C GLY A 43 8.56 7.06 -14.10
N GLU A 44 8.75 7.43 -15.37
CA GLU A 44 7.74 7.18 -16.41
C GLU A 44 7.62 5.69 -16.77
N ILE A 45 8.71 4.92 -16.68
CA ILE A 45 8.65 3.47 -16.83
C ILE A 45 7.84 2.89 -15.66
N ARG A 46 8.20 3.25 -14.42
CA ARG A 46 7.53 2.76 -13.20
C ARG A 46 6.05 3.15 -13.12
N ARG A 47 5.67 4.32 -13.65
CA ARG A 47 4.26 4.73 -13.81
C ARG A 47 3.48 3.73 -14.66
N ASN A 48 4.03 3.35 -15.82
CA ASN A 48 3.40 2.38 -16.72
C ASN A 48 3.37 0.97 -16.12
N GLU A 49 4.46 0.56 -15.44
CA GLU A 49 4.54 -0.72 -14.73
C GLU A 49 3.46 -0.83 -13.65
N LEU A 50 3.24 0.22 -12.85
CA LEU A 50 2.15 0.29 -11.89
C LEU A 50 0.79 0.16 -12.56
N SER A 51 0.54 0.88 -13.66
CA SER A 51 -0.72 0.77 -14.40
C SER A 51 -1.04 -0.68 -14.81
N HIS A 52 -0.05 -1.39 -15.35
CA HIS A 52 -0.21 -2.79 -15.73
C HIS A 52 -0.37 -3.72 -14.51
N SER A 53 0.35 -3.44 -13.42
CA SER A 53 0.18 -4.19 -12.16
C SER A 53 -1.24 -4.07 -11.62
N LEU A 54 -1.83 -2.85 -11.64
CA LEU A 54 -3.20 -2.60 -11.19
C LEU A 54 -4.24 -3.36 -12.03
N ASP A 55 -4.04 -3.49 -13.34
CA ASP A 55 -4.87 -4.35 -14.19
C ASP A 55 -4.79 -5.81 -13.77
N VAL A 56 -3.58 -6.33 -13.54
CA VAL A 56 -3.38 -7.73 -13.10
C VAL A 56 -3.99 -8.00 -11.73
N LEU A 57 -3.92 -7.04 -10.81
CA LEU A 57 -4.53 -7.13 -9.48
C LEU A 57 -6.06 -7.03 -9.51
N GLY A 58 -6.66 -6.62 -10.63
CA GLY A 58 -8.10 -6.47 -10.80
C GLY A 58 -8.66 -5.11 -10.33
N ILE A 59 -7.80 -4.15 -10.01
CA ILE A 59 -8.20 -2.76 -9.70
C ILE A 59 -8.56 -2.02 -11.00
N GLY A 60 -7.81 -2.27 -12.07
CA GLY A 60 -7.93 -1.59 -13.35
C GLY A 60 -7.14 -0.29 -13.41
N ALA A 61 -6.45 -0.05 -14.52
CA ALA A 61 -5.60 1.12 -14.76
C ALA A 61 -6.34 2.46 -14.57
N ALA A 62 -7.63 2.52 -14.94
CA ALA A 62 -8.45 3.72 -14.81
C ALA A 62 -8.69 4.17 -13.35
N ASN A 63 -8.47 3.26 -12.39
CA ASN A 63 -8.56 3.54 -10.96
C ASN A 63 -7.19 3.84 -10.32
N GLY A 64 -6.13 3.93 -11.13
CA GLY A 64 -4.78 4.29 -10.70
C GLY A 64 -4.46 5.76 -10.92
N ILE A 65 -3.98 6.43 -9.88
CA ILE A 65 -3.50 7.80 -9.90
C ILE A 65 -2.05 7.79 -9.41
N VAL A 66 -1.15 8.35 -10.22
CA VAL A 66 0.28 8.45 -9.89
C VAL A 66 0.69 9.90 -9.97
N LEU A 67 1.16 10.45 -8.86
CA LEU A 67 1.60 11.84 -8.78
C LEU A 67 3.08 11.97 -9.10
N ASP A 68 3.44 13.11 -9.64
CA ASP A 68 4.82 13.56 -9.76
C ASP A 68 4.92 14.96 -9.16
N HIS A 69 4.86 15.03 -7.82
CA HIS A 69 4.86 16.30 -7.10
C HIS A 69 6.31 16.66 -6.70
N PRO A 70 6.79 17.89 -6.94
CA PRO A 70 8.19 18.26 -6.67
C PRO A 70 8.63 18.08 -5.20
N GLN A 71 7.68 18.13 -4.26
CA GLN A 71 7.93 17.94 -2.82
C GLN A 71 7.64 16.51 -2.30
N LEU A 72 7.17 15.60 -3.16
CA LEU A 72 6.90 14.20 -2.83
C LEU A 72 7.75 13.27 -3.70
N GLN A 73 9.01 13.65 -3.90
CA GLN A 73 9.97 12.84 -4.66
C GLN A 73 10.51 11.71 -3.80
N ASP A 74 10.76 10.56 -4.42
CA ASP A 74 11.31 9.39 -3.75
C ASP A 74 12.68 9.69 -3.15
N ASN A 75 12.75 9.68 -1.82
CA ASN A 75 13.97 9.85 -1.06
C ASN A 75 14.04 8.88 0.13
N ILE A 76 15.15 8.15 0.27
CA ILE A 76 15.37 7.20 1.39
C ILE A 76 15.76 7.87 2.71
N SER A 77 16.09 9.17 2.68
CA SER A 77 16.63 9.93 3.82
C SER A 77 15.75 11.10 4.25
N LEU A 78 14.72 11.45 3.49
CA LEU A 78 13.85 12.60 3.76
C LEU A 78 12.41 12.17 3.95
N ALA A 79 11.78 12.65 5.02
CA ALA A 79 10.36 12.50 5.23
C ALA A 79 9.59 13.56 4.44
N TRP A 80 8.44 13.18 3.90
CA TRP A 80 7.51 14.12 3.28
C TRP A 80 6.69 14.86 4.34
N HIS A 81 6.38 16.12 4.04
CA HIS A 81 5.64 17.00 4.95
C HIS A 81 4.14 16.65 4.94
N PRO A 82 3.49 16.48 6.11
CA PRO A 82 2.08 16.06 6.19
C PRO A 82 1.09 16.94 5.41
N GLU A 83 1.31 18.24 5.42
CA GLU A 83 0.49 19.28 4.78
C GLU A 83 0.48 19.12 3.25
N ILE A 84 1.61 18.73 2.66
CA ILE A 84 1.72 18.48 1.22
C ILE A 84 0.96 17.19 0.85
N ILE A 85 1.09 16.14 1.67
CA ILE A 85 0.31 14.92 1.47
C ILE A 85 -1.19 15.21 1.60
N ALA A 86 -1.59 15.97 2.62
CA ALA A 86 -2.99 16.33 2.84
C ALA A 86 -3.57 17.13 1.66
N SER A 87 -2.79 18.07 1.09
CA SER A 87 -3.25 18.90 -0.03
C SER A 87 -3.51 18.07 -1.30
N VAL A 88 -2.64 17.12 -1.62
CA VAL A 88 -2.82 16.24 -2.80
C VAL A 88 -3.86 15.15 -2.57
N LEU A 89 -4.12 14.77 -1.32
CA LEU A 89 -5.07 13.72 -0.95
C LEU A 89 -6.53 14.22 -0.93
N LEU A 90 -6.74 15.51 -0.65
CA LEU A 90 -8.07 16.11 -0.54
C LEU A 90 -8.93 15.87 -1.79
N GLN A 91 -8.39 16.18 -2.98
CA GLN A 91 -9.18 16.10 -4.21
C GLN A 91 -9.61 14.66 -4.55
N PRO A 92 -8.72 13.64 -4.53
CA PRO A 92 -9.14 12.24 -4.71
C PRO A 92 -10.15 11.77 -3.68
N VAL A 93 -9.98 12.15 -2.40
CA VAL A 93 -10.92 11.77 -1.34
C VAL A 93 -12.34 12.27 -1.64
N LEU A 94 -12.46 13.52 -2.08
CA LEU A 94 -13.75 14.13 -2.42
C LEU A 94 -14.33 13.56 -3.73
N SER A 95 -13.55 13.52 -4.80
CA SER A 95 -14.05 13.16 -6.13
C SER A 95 -14.46 11.69 -6.25
N TYR A 96 -13.83 10.80 -5.49
CA TYR A 96 -14.19 9.38 -5.46
C TYR A 96 -15.07 9.00 -4.25
N ASN A 97 -15.53 9.99 -3.46
CA ASN A 97 -16.35 9.79 -2.26
C ASN A 97 -15.79 8.69 -1.33
N ILE A 98 -14.50 8.79 -1.01
CA ILE A 98 -13.75 7.74 -0.31
C ILE A 98 -14.32 7.51 1.09
N ASN A 99 -14.62 6.25 1.45
CA ASN A 99 -15.09 5.90 2.79
C ASN A 99 -14.00 5.37 3.73
N ALA A 100 -12.89 4.88 3.18
CA ALA A 100 -11.75 4.42 3.96
C ALA A 100 -10.46 4.63 3.18
N ILE A 101 -9.40 5.01 3.89
CA ILE A 101 -8.04 5.17 3.39
C ILE A 101 -7.19 4.07 4.02
N LEU A 102 -6.47 3.32 3.19
CA LEU A 102 -5.53 2.28 3.60
C LEU A 102 -4.12 2.76 3.26
N THR A 103 -3.20 2.72 4.22
CA THR A 103 -1.81 3.14 4.01
C THR A 103 -0.85 2.43 4.96
N PHE A 104 0.43 2.80 4.96
CA PHE A 104 1.42 2.28 5.91
C PHE A 104 1.21 2.83 7.33
N ASP A 105 1.79 2.16 8.33
CA ASP A 105 1.92 2.75 9.67
C ASP A 105 3.10 3.73 9.77
N SER A 106 3.27 4.35 10.94
CA SER A 106 4.31 5.35 11.20
C SER A 106 5.74 4.77 11.19
N TYR A 107 5.91 3.44 11.11
CA TYR A 107 7.22 2.83 10.92
C TYR A 107 7.54 2.61 9.44
N GLY A 108 6.54 2.50 8.56
CA GLY A 108 6.77 2.39 7.12
C GLY A 108 7.48 1.08 6.73
N VAL A 109 7.05 -0.04 7.32
CA VAL A 109 7.46 -1.44 7.08
C VAL A 109 8.93 -1.78 7.35
N SER A 110 9.86 -1.00 6.82
CA SER A 110 11.31 -1.09 7.03
C SER A 110 11.95 0.21 7.48
N GLY A 111 11.16 1.19 7.93
CA GLY A 111 11.66 2.53 8.27
C GLY A 111 11.79 3.46 7.07
N HIS A 112 11.12 3.18 5.95
CA HIS A 112 11.22 4.06 4.79
C HIS A 112 10.50 5.39 5.10
N PRO A 113 11.18 6.55 5.01
CA PRO A 113 10.60 7.81 5.47
C PRO A 113 9.35 8.22 4.67
N ASN A 114 9.34 8.04 3.34
CA ASN A 114 8.15 8.30 2.52
C ASN A 114 6.93 7.46 2.95
N HIS A 115 7.12 6.17 3.24
CA HIS A 115 6.05 5.30 3.77
C HIS A 115 5.56 5.80 5.13
N ALA A 116 6.48 6.10 6.03
CA ALA A 116 6.17 6.59 7.38
C ALA A 116 5.48 7.97 7.40
N SER A 117 5.65 8.78 6.35
CA SER A 117 4.98 10.08 6.21
C SER A 117 3.50 10.00 5.84
N LEU A 118 3.07 8.94 5.13
CA LEU A 118 1.69 8.80 4.64
C LEU A 118 0.61 8.90 5.74
N PRO A 119 0.69 8.16 6.87
CA PRO A 119 -0.36 8.21 7.89
C PRO A 119 -0.47 9.60 8.55
N ALA A 120 0.64 10.31 8.71
CA ALA A 120 0.63 11.66 9.26
C ALA A 120 -0.10 12.64 8.32
N GLY A 121 0.16 12.55 7.01
CA GLY A 121 -0.53 13.36 6.00
C GLY A 121 -2.03 13.04 5.90
N ALA A 122 -2.40 11.76 5.89
CA ALA A 122 -3.79 11.34 5.90
C ALA A 122 -4.52 11.80 7.17
N SER A 123 -3.89 11.66 8.34
CA SER A 123 -4.45 12.14 9.61
C SER A 123 -4.62 13.66 9.62
N HIS A 124 -3.65 14.40 9.08
CA HIS A 124 -3.70 15.85 8.96
C HIS A 124 -4.91 16.29 8.11
N LEU A 125 -5.11 15.65 6.95
CA LEU A 125 -6.31 15.88 6.13
C LEU A 125 -7.59 15.63 6.92
N LEU A 126 -7.74 14.43 7.49
CA LEU A 126 -8.99 14.01 8.15
C LEU A 126 -9.35 14.85 9.38
N ARG A 127 -8.35 15.37 10.11
CA ARG A 127 -8.57 16.30 11.24
C ARG A 127 -9.13 17.64 10.76
N ASN A 128 -8.62 18.14 9.64
CA ASN A 128 -8.95 19.46 9.09
C ASN A 128 -10.15 19.46 8.14
N MET A 129 -10.67 18.29 7.74
CA MET A 129 -11.87 18.20 6.91
C MET A 129 -13.14 18.57 7.70
N THR A 130 -13.89 19.52 7.18
CA THR A 130 -15.27 19.83 7.59
C THR A 130 -16.25 19.05 6.71
N MET A 131 -16.39 17.75 6.95
CA MET A 131 -17.40 16.92 6.30
C MET A 131 -18.19 16.12 7.34
N ASP A 132 -19.47 15.92 7.04
CA ASP A 132 -20.37 15.11 7.87
C ASP A 132 -19.94 13.64 7.93
N LYS A 133 -19.35 13.13 6.85
CA LYS A 133 -18.84 11.75 6.76
C LYS A 133 -17.36 11.73 6.40
N ARG A 134 -16.51 11.54 7.41
CA ARG A 134 -15.05 11.41 7.23
C ARG A 134 -14.69 9.97 6.88
N PRO A 135 -13.74 9.73 5.95
CA PRO A 135 -13.19 8.40 5.74
C PRO A 135 -12.52 7.86 7.02
N SER A 136 -12.67 6.56 7.30
CA SER A 136 -11.84 5.88 8.29
C SER A 136 -10.40 5.73 7.77
N LEU A 137 -9.41 5.80 8.66
CA LEU A 137 -8.01 5.59 8.32
C LEU A 137 -7.52 4.27 8.91
N TYR A 138 -6.95 3.42 8.07
CA TYR A 138 -6.33 2.17 8.50
C TYR A 138 -4.87 2.14 8.07
N SER A 139 -4.02 1.67 8.98
CA SER A 139 -2.58 1.52 8.76
C SER A 139 -2.17 0.05 8.76
N LEU A 140 -1.35 -0.33 7.77
CA LEU A 140 -0.74 -1.64 7.67
C LEU A 140 0.33 -1.76 8.76
N ARG A 141 0.17 -2.74 9.62
CA ARG A 141 1.06 -2.98 10.75
C ARG A 141 2.44 -3.42 10.27
N SER A 142 3.46 -2.69 10.71
CA SER A 142 4.85 -3.07 10.54
C SER A 142 5.24 -4.24 11.44
N MET A 143 5.72 -5.31 10.83
CA MET A 143 6.18 -6.52 11.51
C MET A 143 7.66 -6.42 11.93
N SER A 144 8.03 -7.12 13.01
CA SER A 144 9.44 -7.29 13.37
C SER A 144 10.23 -7.97 12.25
N ARG A 145 11.55 -7.79 12.19
CA ARG A 145 12.39 -8.34 11.10
C ARG A 145 12.22 -9.86 10.94
N LEU A 146 12.12 -10.59 12.05
CA LEU A 146 11.90 -12.04 12.04
C LEU A 146 10.51 -12.41 11.52
N ALA A 147 9.48 -11.71 11.97
CA ALA A 147 8.10 -11.94 11.53
C ALA A 147 7.86 -11.52 10.07
N LYS A 148 8.65 -10.57 9.54
CA LYS A 148 8.56 -10.11 8.15
C LYS A 148 8.92 -11.20 7.14
N PHE A 149 9.84 -12.10 7.48
CA PHE A 149 10.38 -13.12 6.55
C PHE A 149 9.92 -14.55 6.85
N THR A 150 8.72 -14.72 7.43
CA THR A 150 8.13 -16.05 7.66
C THR A 150 7.48 -16.66 6.41
N GLY A 151 7.30 -15.87 5.35
CA GLY A 151 6.73 -16.31 4.07
C GLY A 151 5.38 -17.03 4.23
N PRO A 152 5.15 -18.17 3.56
CA PRO A 152 3.88 -18.90 3.62
C PRO A 152 3.57 -19.48 5.01
N MET A 153 4.58 -19.69 5.88
CA MET A 153 4.37 -20.14 7.26
C MET A 153 3.61 -19.10 8.11
N SER A 154 3.51 -17.85 7.62
CA SER A 154 2.67 -16.81 8.21
C SER A 154 1.18 -17.16 8.24
N ILE A 155 0.69 -17.94 7.27
CA ILE A 155 -0.72 -18.34 7.19
C ILE A 155 -1.09 -19.25 8.36
N VAL A 156 -0.19 -20.16 8.74
CA VAL A 156 -0.38 -21.09 9.87
C VAL A 156 -0.25 -20.36 11.21
N THR A 157 0.73 -19.46 11.35
CA THR A 157 0.95 -18.70 12.60
C THR A 157 -0.08 -17.60 12.84
N GLY A 158 -0.59 -16.96 11.79
CA GLY A 158 -1.72 -16.03 11.87
C GLY A 158 -3.05 -16.70 12.22
N GLY A 159 -3.17 -18.02 11.99
CA GLY A 159 -4.29 -18.84 12.47
C GLY A 159 -4.12 -19.38 13.89
N LEU A 160 -2.88 -19.57 14.37
CA LEU A 160 -2.59 -20.13 15.71
C LEU A 160 -2.53 -19.08 16.82
N PHE A 161 -2.21 -17.83 16.49
CA PHE A 161 -2.23 -16.71 17.44
C PHE A 161 -3.22 -15.66 16.94
N PRO A 162 -4.51 -15.72 17.34
CA PRO A 162 -5.42 -14.60 17.07
C PRO A 162 -4.79 -13.31 17.61
N PRO A 163 -4.99 -12.17 16.93
CA PRO A 163 -4.39 -10.92 17.36
C PRO A 163 -4.75 -10.67 18.83
N ILE A 164 -3.72 -10.50 19.66
CA ILE A 164 -3.85 -10.17 21.10
C ILE A 164 -4.63 -8.85 21.27
N ILE A 165 -4.70 -8.05 20.21
CA ILE A 165 -5.41 -6.77 20.15
C ILE A 165 -6.78 -7.00 19.50
N LEU A 166 -7.86 -6.76 20.27
CA LEU A 166 -9.26 -6.92 19.85
C LEU A 166 -9.68 -6.06 18.64
N SER A 167 -8.84 -5.13 18.18
CA SER A 167 -9.12 -4.19 17.08
C SER A 167 -8.33 -4.43 15.79
N SER A 168 -7.61 -5.56 15.67
CA SER A 168 -6.81 -5.84 14.47
C SER A 168 -7.58 -6.66 13.43
N TYR A 169 -7.65 -6.15 12.20
CA TYR A 169 -8.19 -6.88 11.05
C TYR A 169 -7.07 -7.60 10.31
N SER A 170 -7.30 -8.83 9.86
CA SER A 170 -6.32 -9.63 9.11
C SER A 170 -6.91 -10.18 7.81
N THR A 171 -6.16 -10.08 6.72
CA THR A 171 -6.51 -10.65 5.42
C THR A 171 -5.46 -11.65 4.98
N THR A 172 -5.89 -12.85 4.58
CA THR A 172 -5.01 -13.93 4.09
C THR A 172 -5.14 -14.16 2.58
N THR A 173 -4.05 -14.48 1.91
CA THR A 173 -4.03 -14.85 0.48
C THR A 173 -4.29 -16.34 0.27
N THR A 174 -4.86 -16.70 -0.89
CA THR A 174 -4.90 -18.08 -1.38
C THR A 174 -3.74 -18.32 -2.35
N VAL A 175 -3.43 -19.58 -2.70
CA VAL A 175 -2.38 -19.89 -3.68
C VAL A 175 -2.64 -19.19 -5.02
N THR A 176 -3.88 -19.20 -5.51
CA THR A 176 -4.25 -18.54 -6.76
C THR A 176 -4.03 -17.02 -6.70
N ARG A 177 -4.44 -16.38 -5.59
CA ARG A 177 -4.22 -14.95 -5.36
C ARG A 177 -2.73 -14.61 -5.30
N TYR A 178 -1.93 -15.43 -4.61
CA TYR A 178 -0.48 -15.27 -4.58
C TYR A 178 0.15 -15.39 -5.97
N LEU A 179 -0.23 -16.37 -6.78
CA LEU A 179 0.23 -16.49 -8.17
C LEU A 179 -0.14 -15.26 -9.01
N THR A 180 -1.31 -14.66 -8.78
CA THR A 180 -1.69 -13.38 -9.41
C THR A 180 -0.81 -12.24 -8.90
N SER A 181 -0.49 -12.16 -7.61
CA SER A 181 0.50 -11.20 -7.08
C SER A 181 1.86 -11.36 -7.76
N LEU A 182 2.31 -12.58 -8.05
CA LEU A 182 3.55 -12.80 -8.79
C LEU A 182 3.48 -12.23 -10.21
N LYS A 183 2.34 -12.41 -10.90
CA LYS A 183 2.11 -11.84 -12.24
C LYS A 183 2.06 -10.31 -12.21
N ALA A 184 1.47 -9.72 -11.17
CA ALA A 184 1.42 -8.29 -10.96
C ALA A 184 2.82 -7.72 -10.69
N MET A 185 3.58 -8.37 -9.79
CA MET A 185 4.97 -8.02 -9.52
C MET A 185 5.86 -8.14 -10.77
N ALA A 186 5.59 -9.12 -11.65
CA ALA A 186 6.28 -9.27 -12.93
C ALA A 186 6.06 -8.10 -13.91
N GLN A 187 5.08 -7.22 -13.67
CA GLN A 187 4.92 -5.99 -14.43
C GLN A 187 5.95 -4.92 -14.03
N HIS A 188 6.46 -4.96 -12.79
CA HIS A 188 7.51 -4.07 -12.27
C HIS A 188 8.91 -4.54 -12.64
N ARG A 189 9.17 -4.70 -13.95
CA ARG A 189 10.44 -5.24 -14.47
C ARG A 189 11.64 -4.39 -14.04
N SER A 190 11.49 -3.07 -14.04
CA SER A 190 12.54 -2.13 -13.64
C SER A 190 12.93 -2.25 -12.16
N GLN A 191 12.08 -2.88 -11.34
CA GLN A 191 12.26 -3.00 -9.88
C GLN A 191 12.56 -4.44 -9.43
N LEU A 192 12.52 -5.41 -10.35
CA LEU A 192 12.77 -6.83 -10.09
C LEU A 192 14.27 -7.18 -10.09
N VAL A 193 15.00 -6.61 -9.14
CA VAL A 193 16.39 -6.97 -8.83
C VAL A 193 16.46 -8.19 -7.89
N TRP A 194 17.64 -8.81 -7.74
CA TRP A 194 17.81 -10.11 -7.08
C TRP A 194 17.15 -10.22 -5.69
N PHE A 195 17.26 -9.19 -4.84
CA PHE A 195 16.68 -9.20 -3.49
C PHE A 195 15.15 -9.05 -3.49
N ARG A 196 14.57 -8.52 -4.58
CA ARG A 196 13.11 -8.40 -4.74
C ARG A 196 12.47 -9.77 -4.91
N TYR A 197 13.13 -10.70 -5.60
CA TYR A 197 12.67 -12.09 -5.67
C TYR A 197 12.63 -12.75 -4.28
N LEU A 198 13.66 -12.51 -3.46
CA LEU A 198 13.67 -13.00 -2.08
C LEU A 198 12.52 -12.41 -1.26
N TYR A 199 12.27 -11.11 -1.40
CA TYR A 199 11.13 -10.48 -0.74
C TYR A 199 9.81 -11.14 -1.16
N VAL A 200 9.58 -11.30 -2.46
CA VAL A 200 8.31 -11.84 -2.97
C VAL A 200 8.06 -13.28 -2.49
N LEU A 201 9.12 -14.09 -2.37
CA LEU A 201 9.03 -15.46 -1.87
C LEU A 201 8.82 -15.55 -0.35
N PHE A 202 9.48 -14.70 0.42
CA PHE A 202 9.60 -14.87 1.87
C PHE A 202 8.87 -13.80 2.69
N SER A 203 8.38 -12.72 2.07
CA SER A 203 7.69 -11.67 2.81
C SER A 203 6.31 -12.13 3.28
N ARG A 204 6.04 -11.96 4.57
CA ARG A 204 4.72 -12.15 5.16
C ARG A 204 3.65 -11.31 4.46
N TYR A 205 3.98 -10.10 4.00
CA TYR A 205 3.01 -9.20 3.38
C TYR A 205 2.44 -9.69 2.04
N MET A 206 3.13 -10.64 1.39
CA MET A 206 2.61 -11.32 0.20
C MET A 206 1.48 -12.31 0.55
N PHE A 207 1.33 -12.66 1.83
CA PHE A 207 0.40 -13.67 2.31
C PHE A 207 -0.63 -13.13 3.30
N VAL A 208 -0.23 -12.22 4.19
CA VAL A 208 -1.06 -11.71 5.28
C VAL A 208 -0.88 -10.21 5.43
N ASN A 209 -1.99 -9.48 5.56
CA ASN A 209 -2.00 -8.07 5.95
C ASN A 209 -2.73 -7.90 7.27
N GLU A 210 -2.10 -7.22 8.23
CA GLU A 210 -2.69 -6.88 9.53
C GLU A 210 -2.87 -5.37 9.62
N TRP A 211 -4.04 -4.93 10.08
CA TRP A 211 -4.44 -3.53 10.06
C TRP A 211 -4.79 -3.01 11.44
N ASN A 212 -4.43 -1.75 11.71
CA ASN A 212 -4.90 -0.98 12.85
C ASN A 212 -5.74 0.20 12.33
N GLU A 213 -6.88 0.46 12.98
CA GLU A 213 -7.59 1.74 12.81
C GLU A 213 -6.80 2.85 13.53
N VAL A 214 -6.68 4.02 12.90
CA VAL A 214 -5.86 5.18 13.35
C VAL A 214 -6.73 6.27 13.95
#